data_AF-A0A1B6DJM1-F1
#
_entry.id   AF-A0A1B6DJM1-F1
#
_cell.length_a   1.000
_cell.length_b   1.000
_cell.length_c   1.000
_cell.angle_alpha   90.00
_cell.angle_beta   90.00
_cell.angle_gamma   90.00
#
_symmetry.space_group_name_H-M   'P 1'
#
loop_
_entity.id
_entity.type
_entity.pdbx_description
1 polymer ?
#
loop_
_entity_poly.entity_id
_entity_poly.type
_entity_poly.pdbx_seq_one_letter_code
_entity_poly.pdbx_strand_id
1 'polypeptide(L)'
;TGEMEVKPAFSEWKKDVNRLWQVLHYVVESFHSVNTKHSVNIEAAAMYDNSQDDFTEKVNECVQESITAIYNPPISDDIHCLRFSPYDEDLHGPVRKVITSPRDEENGPVRCQGLSWVLRGSMDPFSRSHS
;
A
#
# COMPACT_ATOMS: atom_id res chain seq x y z
N THR A 1 -1.70 7.78 16.81
CA THR A 1 -0.50 6.92 16.70
C THR A 1 -0.39 6.17 15.38
N GLY A 2 -1.29 6.35 14.40
CA GLY A 2 -1.17 5.65 13.10
C GLY A 2 -1.36 4.13 13.19
N GLU A 3 -2.02 3.66 14.26
CA GLU A 3 -2.23 2.25 14.57
C GLU A 3 -3.67 1.84 14.30
N MET A 4 -3.88 0.59 13.92
CA MET A 4 -5.20 -0.02 13.76
C MET A 4 -5.35 -1.22 14.70
N GLU A 5 -6.47 -1.27 15.43
CA GLU A 5 -6.77 -2.41 16.28
C GLU A 5 -7.35 -3.58 15.46
N VAL A 6 -6.63 -4.71 15.45
CA VAL A 6 -7.02 -5.91 14.69
C VAL A 6 -7.61 -7.02 15.57
N LYS A 7 -7.58 -6.86 16.90
CA LYS A 7 -8.10 -7.85 17.86
C LYS A 7 -9.56 -8.26 17.63
N PRO A 8 -10.48 -7.38 17.18
CA PRO A 8 -11.86 -7.79 16.90
C PRO A 8 -11.98 -8.89 15.84
N ALA A 9 -11.08 -8.91 14.85
CA ALA A 9 -11.02 -9.96 13.83
C ALA A 9 -10.01 -11.06 14.16
N PHE A 10 -8.96 -10.74 14.90
CA PHE A 10 -7.85 -11.64 15.21
C PHE A 10 -7.56 -11.62 16.73
N SER A 11 -8.40 -12.29 17.51
CA SER A 11 -8.25 -12.37 18.97
C SER A 11 -6.95 -13.04 19.40
N GLU A 12 -6.44 -13.99 18.60
CA GLU A 12 -5.15 -14.64 18.77
C GLU A 12 -4.46 -14.81 17.42
N TRP A 13 -3.18 -14.41 17.32
CA TRP A 13 -2.41 -14.60 16.10
C TRP A 13 -1.84 -16.02 15.99
N LYS A 14 -2.30 -16.79 14.99
CA LYS A 14 -1.82 -18.15 14.72
C LYS A 14 -1.07 -18.17 13.40
N LYS A 15 0.26 -18.35 13.46
CA LYS A 15 1.15 -18.34 12.27
C LYS A 15 0.73 -19.34 11.18
N ASP A 16 0.09 -20.45 11.54
CA ASP A 16 -0.29 -21.50 10.58
C ASP A 16 -1.64 -21.22 9.91
N VAL A 17 -2.47 -20.36 10.52
CA VAL A 17 -3.83 -20.03 10.07
C VAL A 17 -3.89 -18.64 9.45
N ASN A 18 -3.30 -17.66 10.13
CA ASN A 18 -3.42 -16.26 9.77
C ASN A 18 -2.35 -15.87 8.75
N ARG A 19 -2.73 -14.98 7.84
CA ARG A 19 -1.86 -14.47 6.78
C ARG A 19 -1.96 -12.96 6.73
N LEU A 20 -0.87 -12.29 6.35
CA LEU A 20 -0.82 -10.83 6.25
C LEU A 20 -1.92 -10.28 5.32
N TRP A 21 -2.26 -10.99 4.24
CA TRP A 21 -3.34 -10.54 3.34
C TRP A 21 -4.69 -10.42 4.04
N GLN A 22 -4.98 -11.24 5.06
CA GLN A 22 -6.24 -11.15 5.80
C GLN A 22 -6.28 -9.88 6.66
N VAL A 23 -5.14 -9.49 7.22
CA VAL A 23 -5.01 -8.22 7.95
C VAL A 23 -5.22 -7.05 7.01
N LEU A 24 -4.59 -7.07 5.83
CA LEU A 24 -4.77 -6.04 4.81
C LEU A 24 -6.22 -5.97 4.34
N HIS A 25 -6.87 -7.10 4.11
CA HIS A 25 -8.29 -7.16 3.76
C HIS A 25 -9.16 -6.54 4.86
N TYR A 26 -8.92 -6.91 6.12
CA TYR A 26 -9.63 -6.35 7.26
C TYR A 26 -9.47 -4.83 7.38
N VAL A 27 -8.26 -4.32 7.14
CA VAL A 27 -7.99 -2.87 7.11
C VAL A 27 -8.84 -2.20 6.03
N VAL A 28 -8.84 -2.73 4.81
CA VAL A 28 -9.63 -2.17 3.70
C VAL A 28 -11.13 -2.22 4.02
N GLU A 29 -11.64 -3.35 4.52
CA GLU A 29 -13.06 -3.47 4.91
C GLU A 29 -13.46 -2.47 5.99
N SER A 30 -12.56 -2.16 6.94
CA SER A 30 -12.84 -1.20 8.00
C SER A 30 -13.08 0.23 7.50
N PHE A 31 -12.49 0.60 6.36
CA PHE A 31 -12.75 1.89 5.72
C PHE A 31 -14.10 1.93 5.00
N HIS A 32 -14.63 0.77 4.58
CA HIS A 32 -15.94 0.69 3.93
C HIS A 32 -17.10 0.56 4.93
N SER A 33 -16.85 -0.04 6.09
CA SER A 33 -17.87 -0.27 7.12
C SER A 33 -17.36 0.18 8.48
N VAL A 34 -17.60 1.46 8.79
CA VAL A 34 -17.19 2.05 10.07
C VAL A 34 -18.12 1.59 11.18
N ASN A 35 -17.55 1.01 12.23
CA ASN A 35 -18.28 0.57 13.42
C ASN A 35 -17.90 1.45 14.63
N THR A 36 -18.86 2.20 15.16
CA THR A 36 -18.65 3.14 16.26
C THR A 36 -18.85 2.54 17.66
N LYS A 37 -19.47 1.35 17.78
CA LYS A 37 -19.92 0.76 19.07
C LYS A 37 -18.81 0.49 20.09
N HIS A 38 -17.61 0.14 19.63
CA HIS A 38 -16.44 -0.15 20.46
C HIS A 38 -15.20 0.53 19.88
N SER A 39 -15.38 1.77 19.42
CA SER A 39 -14.30 2.55 18.82
C SER A 39 -13.24 2.93 19.86
N VAL A 40 -11.97 2.74 19.50
CA VAL A 40 -10.83 3.23 20.29
C VAL A 40 -10.70 4.74 20.17
N ASN A 41 -11.03 5.28 19.00
CA ASN A 41 -11.09 6.71 18.75
C ASN A 41 -12.52 7.23 18.97
N ILE A 42 -12.80 7.58 20.23
CA ILE A 42 -14.12 8.08 20.66
C ILE A 42 -14.46 9.40 19.95
N GLU A 43 -13.46 10.26 19.70
CA GLU A 43 -13.65 11.54 19.03
C GLU A 43 -14.13 11.36 17.59
N ALA A 44 -13.45 10.51 16.82
CA ALA A 44 -13.84 10.21 15.45
C ALA A 44 -15.18 9.49 15.37
N ALA A 45 -15.49 8.61 16.32
CA ALA A 45 -16.79 7.95 16.40
C ALA A 45 -17.92 8.94 16.72
N ALA A 46 -17.69 9.88 17.63
CA ALA A 46 -18.65 10.93 17.92
C ALA A 46 -18.87 11.86 16.71
N MET A 47 -17.82 12.21 15.97
CA MET A 47 -17.96 12.94 14.70
C MET A 47 -18.78 12.14 13.70
N TYR A 48 -18.45 10.85 13.50
CA TYR A 48 -19.18 9.98 12.57
C TYR A 48 -20.68 9.86 12.91
N ASP A 49 -21.02 9.71 14.19
CA ASP A 49 -22.42 9.53 14.63
C ASP A 49 -23.22 10.85 14.66
N ASN A 50 -22.58 12.00 14.88
CA ASN A 50 -23.27 13.27 15.14
C ASN A 50 -23.08 14.35 14.06
N SER A 51 -22.01 14.29 13.24
CA SER A 51 -21.66 15.31 12.25
C SER A 51 -20.90 14.72 11.06
N GLN A 52 -21.64 14.33 10.03
CA GLN A 52 -21.07 13.71 8.83
C GLN A 52 -20.14 14.67 8.06
N ASP A 53 -20.44 15.98 8.08
CA ASP A 53 -19.66 16.99 7.36
C ASP A 53 -18.28 17.15 8.00
N ASP A 54 -18.22 17.35 9.32
CA ASP A 54 -16.96 17.48 10.07
C ASP A 54 -16.11 16.20 9.95
N PHE A 55 -16.76 15.03 10.02
CA PHE A 55 -16.07 13.76 9.81
C PHE A 55 -15.44 13.69 8.41
N THR A 56 -16.18 14.10 7.38
CA THR A 56 -15.71 14.06 5.99
C THR A 56 -14.57 15.04 5.76
N GLU A 57 -14.65 16.25 6.31
CA GLU A 57 -13.56 17.23 6.29
C GLU A 57 -12.30 16.65 6.94
N LYS A 58 -12.42 16.08 8.13
CA LYS A 58 -11.29 15.47 8.85
C LYS A 58 -10.68 14.30 8.09
N VAL A 59 -11.49 13.44 7.47
CA VAL A 59 -11.01 12.34 6.64
C VAL A 59 -10.21 12.85 5.45
N ASN A 60 -10.67 13.91 4.79
CA ASN A 60 -9.95 14.49 3.66
C ASN A 60 -8.59 15.05 4.09
N GLU A 61 -8.52 15.74 5.23
CA GLU A 61 -7.25 16.19 5.81
C GLU A 61 -6.29 15.02 6.04
N CYS A 62 -6.76 13.95 6.70
CA CYS A 62 -5.95 12.77 6.98
C CYS A 62 -5.44 12.07 5.70
N VAL A 63 -6.26 12.04 4.64
CA VAL A 63 -5.85 11.49 3.34
C VAL A 63 -4.74 12.33 2.72
N GLN A 64 -4.87 13.66 2.71
CA GLN A 64 -3.84 14.55 2.17
C GLN A 64 -2.52 14.47 2.97
N GLU A 65 -2.62 14.43 4.31
CA GLU A 65 -1.47 14.20 5.18
C GLU A 65 -0.81 12.86 4.88
N SER A 66 -1.57 11.77 4.72
CA SER A 66 -1.01 10.45 4.42
C SER A 66 -0.33 10.39 3.05
N ILE A 67 -0.89 11.06 2.03
CA ILE A 67 -0.29 11.11 0.69
C ILE A 67 1.05 11.84 0.71
N THR A 68 1.14 12.93 1.48
CA THR A 68 2.37 13.72 1.57
C THR A 68 3.41 13.12 2.51
N ALA A 69 2.96 12.45 3.57
CA ALA A 69 3.82 11.85 4.59
C ALA A 69 4.75 10.75 4.07
N ILE A 70 4.42 10.10 2.95
CA ILE A 70 5.30 9.10 2.31
C ILE A 70 6.66 9.68 1.92
N TYR A 71 6.74 10.99 1.68
CA TYR A 71 7.96 11.70 1.31
C TYR A 71 8.71 12.28 2.50
N ASN A 72 8.18 12.13 3.72
CA ASN A 72 8.87 12.59 4.92
C ASN A 72 10.20 11.85 5.07
N PRO A 73 11.26 12.55 5.52
CA PRO A 73 12.52 11.88 5.84
C PRO A 73 12.28 10.78 6.89
N PRO A 74 12.95 9.62 6.75
CA PRO A 74 12.86 8.59 7.77
C PRO A 74 13.36 9.13 9.11
N ILE A 75 12.76 8.65 10.20
CA ILE A 75 13.14 9.02 11.57
C ILE A 75 14.51 8.43 11.93
N SER A 76 14.93 7.38 11.22
CA SER A 76 16.19 6.68 11.44
C SER A 76 17.30 7.24 10.54
N ASP A 77 18.51 7.35 11.10
CA ASP A 77 19.74 7.64 10.37
C ASP A 77 20.29 6.42 9.59
N ASP A 78 19.54 5.32 9.55
CA ASP A 78 19.91 4.12 8.79
C ASP A 78 19.94 4.40 7.29
N ILE A 79 21.14 4.28 6.71
CA ILE A 79 21.41 4.44 5.28
C ILE A 79 20.66 3.44 4.40
N HIS A 80 20.19 2.33 4.96
CA HIS A 80 19.45 1.28 4.25
C HIS A 80 17.93 1.45 4.36
N CYS A 81 17.44 2.50 5.02
CA CYS A 81 16.02 2.79 5.06
C CYS A 81 15.49 3.15 3.66
N LEU A 82 14.31 2.62 3.31
CA LEU A 82 13.65 2.99 2.07
C LEU A 82 13.17 4.44 2.15
N ARG A 83 13.51 5.22 1.12
CA ARG A 83 13.07 6.60 0.97
C ARG A 83 12.28 6.75 -0.32
N PHE A 84 11.14 7.42 -0.23
CA PHE A 84 10.35 7.78 -1.38
C PHE A 84 10.60 9.24 -1.74
N SER A 85 10.58 9.53 -3.03
CA SER A 85 10.62 10.89 -3.56
C SER A 85 9.57 11.02 -4.66
N PRO A 86 9.05 12.24 -4.91
CA PRO A 86 8.18 12.49 -6.04
C PRO A 86 8.86 12.05 -7.34
N TYR A 87 8.06 11.58 -8.29
CA TYR A 87 8.59 11.20 -9.59
C TYR A 87 9.12 12.42 -10.35
N ASP A 88 10.40 12.40 -10.63
CA ASP A 88 11.13 13.30 -11.50
C ASP A 88 11.42 12.63 -12.86
N GLU A 89 10.96 13.20 -13.97
CA GLU A 89 11.14 12.62 -15.31
C GLU A 89 12.60 12.66 -15.79
N ASP A 90 13.37 13.69 -15.42
CA ASP A 90 14.76 13.83 -15.84
C ASP A 90 15.65 12.81 -15.14
N LEU A 91 15.38 12.57 -13.85
CA LEU A 91 16.11 11.58 -13.04
C LEU A 91 15.65 10.14 -13.33
N HIS A 92 14.33 9.89 -13.32
CA HIS A 92 13.79 8.53 -13.35
C HIS A 92 13.47 8.04 -14.77
N GLY A 93 13.16 8.94 -15.72
CA GLY A 93 12.77 8.60 -17.09
C GLY A 93 13.78 7.70 -17.81
N PRO A 94 15.10 7.95 -17.75
CA PRO A 94 16.11 7.07 -18.36
C PRO A 94 16.08 5.65 -17.78
N VAL A 95 16.01 5.52 -16.45
CA VAL A 95 15.96 4.21 -15.77
C VAL A 95 14.67 3.48 -16.09
N ARG A 96 13.54 4.21 -16.07
CA ARG A 96 12.22 3.69 -16.44
C ARG A 96 12.24 3.09 -17.83
N LYS A 97 12.79 3.80 -18.83
CA LYS A 97 12.95 3.29 -20.20
C LYS A 97 13.74 1.98 -20.22
N VAL A 98 14.87 1.91 -19.54
CA VAL A 98 15.71 0.70 -19.48
C VAL A 98 14.96 -0.50 -18.88
N ILE A 99 14.20 -0.30 -17.81
CA ILE A 99 13.43 -1.38 -17.15
C ILE A 99 12.30 -1.88 -18.05
N THR A 100 11.66 -0.98 -18.80
CA THR A 100 10.54 -1.32 -19.70
C THR A 100 10.98 -1.85 -21.06
N SER A 101 12.21 -1.57 -21.50
CA SER A 101 12.70 -2.01 -22.80
C SER A 101 12.78 -3.55 -22.88
N PRO A 102 12.43 -4.14 -24.04
CA PRO A 102 12.73 -5.54 -24.28
C PRO A 102 14.24 -5.74 -24.24
N ARG A 103 14.73 -6.68 -23.44
CA ARG A 103 16.10 -7.18 -23.61
C ARG A 103 16.14 -7.92 -24.93
N ASP A 104 17.14 -7.62 -25.77
CA ASP A 104 17.44 -8.42 -26.94
C ASP A 104 17.51 -9.90 -26.53
N GLU A 105 16.88 -10.76 -27.32
CA GLU A 105 16.98 -12.20 -27.15
C GLU A 105 18.45 -12.58 -27.32
N GLU A 106 19.20 -12.65 -26.23
CA GLU A 106 20.46 -13.37 -26.22
C GLU A 106 20.13 -14.80 -26.67
N ASN A 107 20.67 -15.18 -27.83
CA ASN A 107 20.66 -16.53 -28.41
C ASN A 107 21.35 -17.53 -27.45
N GLY A 108 20.73 -17.78 -26.30
CA GLY A 108 21.15 -18.70 -25.27
C GLY A 108 19.99 -19.60 -24.86
N PRO A 109 20.27 -20.82 -24.36
CA PRO A 109 19.26 -21.82 -24.11
C PRO A 109 18.24 -21.25 -23.12
N VAL A 110 16.96 -21.37 -23.47
CA VAL A 110 15.75 -20.94 -22.75
C VAL A 110 15.95 -20.95 -21.23
N ARG A 111 16.48 -19.85 -20.69
CA ARG A 111 16.58 -19.67 -19.25
C ARG A 111 15.22 -19.19 -18.78
N CYS A 112 14.49 -20.14 -18.20
CA CYS A 112 13.37 -19.98 -17.29
C CYS A 112 12.60 -18.67 -17.48
N GLN A 113 11.47 -18.73 -18.19
CA GLN A 113 10.43 -17.72 -18.09
C GLN A 113 10.18 -17.44 -16.59
N GLY A 114 10.72 -16.32 -16.09
CA GLY A 114 10.65 -16.00 -14.67
C GLY A 114 9.20 -15.89 -14.22
N LEU A 115 8.96 -16.16 -12.94
CA LEU A 115 7.68 -16.05 -12.22
C LEU A 115 7.17 -14.59 -12.11
N SER A 116 7.40 -13.77 -13.13
CA SER A 116 6.86 -12.41 -13.21
C SER A 116 5.38 -12.48 -13.54
N TRP A 117 4.58 -11.82 -12.72
CA TRP A 117 3.15 -11.59 -12.93
C TRP A 117 2.89 -10.33 -13.77
N VAL A 118 3.94 -9.54 -14.02
CA VAL A 118 3.89 -8.34 -14.87
C VAL A 118 4.41 -8.68 -16.26
N LEU A 119 3.63 -8.35 -17.27
CA LEU A 119 4.02 -8.42 -18.67
C LEU A 119 5.18 -7.44 -18.92
N ARG A 120 6.22 -7.88 -19.62
CA ARG A 120 7.38 -7.04 -19.90
C ARG A 120 6.95 -5.82 -20.74
N GLY A 121 7.38 -4.64 -20.33
CA GLY A 121 6.98 -3.37 -20.95
C GLY A 121 5.63 -2.83 -20.47
N SER A 122 4.87 -3.59 -19.69
CA SER A 122 3.66 -3.11 -19.02
C SER A 122 4.00 -2.45 -17.69
N MET A 123 3.24 -1.41 -17.34
CA MET A 123 3.23 -0.82 -15.99
C MET A 123 2.11 -1.39 -15.12
N ASP A 124 1.23 -2.21 -15.69
CA ASP A 124 0.08 -2.73 -14.98
C ASP A 124 0.48 -3.98 -14.18
N PRO A 125 0.24 -3.98 -12.85
CA PRO A 125 0.44 -5.18 -12.05
C PRO A 125 -0.48 -6.30 -12.56
N PHE A 126 0.00 -7.55 -12.54
CA PHE A 126 -0.73 -8.73 -13.01
C PHE A 126 -1.11 -8.74 -14.51
N SER A 127 -0.44 -7.93 -15.34
CA SER A 127 -0.67 -7.88 -16.79
C SER A 127 -0.30 -9.16 -17.55
N ARG A 128 0.42 -10.09 -16.95
CA ARG A 128 0.65 -11.40 -17.57
C ARG A 128 -0.52 -12.33 -17.23
N SER A 129 -1.22 -12.79 -18.28
CA SER A 129 -2.27 -13.81 -18.14
C SER A 129 -1.69 -15.14 -17.68
N HIS A 130 -2.40 -15.83 -16.78
CA HIS A 130 -2.16 -17.25 -16.54
C HIS A 130 -2.65 -18.06 -17.74
N SER A 131 -1.76 -18.82 -18.36
CA SER A 131 -2.10 -19.96 -19.21
C SER A 131 -2.06 -21.24 -18.38
#